data_AF-A0A2S3ZAT8-F1
#
_entry.id   AF-A0A2S3ZAT8-F1
#
_cell.length_a   1.000
_cell.length_b   1.000
_cell.length_c   1.000
_cell.angle_alpha   90.00
_cell.angle_beta   90.00
_cell.angle_gamma   90.00
#
_symmetry.space_group_name_H-M   'P 1'
#
loop_
_entity.id
_entity.type
_entity.pdbx_description
1 polymer ?
#
loop_
_entity_poly.entity_id
_entity_poly.type
_entity_poly.pdbx_seq_one_letter_code
_entity_poly.pdbx_strand_id
1 'polypeptide(L)'
;MTEPDEQPAQRWDDQWADQPAAGADEPVSITAYPNGPLLVRGTFEILTPSGEVIPPRRKTVALCRCGVSTLKPFCDGSHKAIGFKTEQEPPAPQPPLSA
;
A
#
# COMPACT_ATOMS: atom_id res chain seq x y z
N MET A 1 63.16 -16.01 -4.80
CA MET A 1 62.18 -16.53 -5.78
C MET A 1 60.86 -16.56 -5.04
N THR A 2 60.16 -15.42 -5.08
CA THR A 2 58.92 -15.18 -4.34
C THR A 2 57.76 -15.52 -5.28
N GLU A 3 56.88 -16.41 -4.86
CA GLU A 3 55.65 -16.76 -5.59
C GLU A 3 54.71 -15.54 -5.61
N PRO A 4 54.07 -15.20 -6.75
CA PRO A 4 53.06 -14.16 -6.77
C PRO A 4 51.75 -14.68 -6.18
N ASP A 5 51.27 -13.96 -5.18
CA ASP A 5 49.94 -14.05 -4.58
C ASP A 5 48.89 -13.66 -5.65
N GLU A 6 48.44 -14.65 -6.43
CA GLU A 6 47.28 -14.53 -7.30
C GLU A 6 46.03 -14.89 -6.50
N GLN A 7 45.50 -13.90 -5.77
CA GLN A 7 44.10 -13.89 -5.39
C GLN A 7 43.30 -13.33 -6.59
N PRO A 8 42.57 -14.15 -7.36
CA PRO A 8 41.75 -13.63 -8.43
C PRO A 8 40.62 -12.80 -7.84
N ALA A 9 40.52 -11.56 -8.32
CA ALA A 9 39.41 -10.63 -8.15
C ALA A 9 38.10 -11.23 -8.70
N GLN A 10 37.55 -12.22 -8.01
CA GLN A 10 36.31 -12.86 -8.36
C GLN A 10 35.15 -12.09 -7.71
N ARG A 11 34.57 -11.24 -8.56
CA ARG A 11 33.13 -11.07 -8.72
C ARG A 11 32.47 -10.08 -7.76
N TRP A 12 32.81 -8.81 -7.95
CA TRP A 12 32.00 -7.67 -7.51
C TRP A 12 30.72 -7.47 -8.36
N ASP A 13 30.38 -8.40 -9.27
CA ASP A 13 29.22 -8.31 -10.16
C ASP A 13 27.88 -8.76 -9.54
N ASP A 14 27.88 -9.35 -8.34
CA ASP A 14 26.66 -9.93 -7.73
C ASP A 14 25.98 -9.07 -6.65
N GLN A 15 26.50 -7.87 -6.34
CA GLN A 15 25.96 -7.03 -5.25
C GLN A 15 24.98 -5.94 -5.71
N TRP A 16 24.56 -5.91 -6.98
CA TRP A 16 23.67 -4.85 -7.50
C TRP A 16 22.24 -5.31 -7.85
N ALA A 17 21.90 -6.59 -7.74
CA ALA A 17 20.58 -7.07 -8.17
C ALA A 17 19.48 -6.99 -7.09
N ASP A 18 19.81 -6.65 -5.85
CA ASP A 18 18.88 -6.70 -4.70
C ASP A 18 18.92 -5.43 -3.83
N GLN A 19 19.02 -4.26 -4.47
CA GLN A 19 18.70 -3.02 -3.78
C GLN A 19 17.17 -2.87 -3.79
N PRO A 20 16.46 -3.05 -2.65
CA PRO A 20 15.05 -2.71 -2.62
C PRO A 20 14.93 -1.25 -3.02
N ALA A 21 14.12 -0.99 -4.04
CA ALA A 21 13.85 0.37 -4.50
C ALA A 21 13.50 1.22 -3.28
N ALA A 22 14.27 2.29 -3.05
CA ALA A 22 14.13 3.15 -1.88
C ALA A 22 12.66 3.60 -1.74
N GLY A 23 11.95 2.99 -0.77
CA GLY A 23 10.50 3.12 -0.59
C GLY A 23 9.76 1.82 -0.26
N ALA A 24 10.42 0.65 -0.31
CA ALA A 24 9.80 -0.66 -0.05
C ALA A 24 9.43 -0.95 1.42
N ASP A 25 9.90 -0.15 2.38
CA ASP A 25 9.77 -0.44 3.83
C ASP A 25 8.76 0.45 4.58
N GLU A 26 8.06 1.39 3.94
CA GLU A 26 7.01 2.16 4.64
C GLU A 26 5.72 1.33 4.72
N PRO A 27 5.24 0.95 5.92
CA PRO A 27 4.08 0.10 6.05
C PRO A 27 2.83 0.81 5.49
N VAL A 28 2.08 0.09 4.66
CA VAL A 28 0.79 0.57 4.17
C VAL A 28 -0.19 0.63 5.32
N SER A 29 -0.85 1.78 5.50
CA SER A 29 -1.94 1.93 6.47
C SER A 29 -3.24 2.26 5.77
N ILE A 30 -4.33 1.63 6.23
CA ILE A 30 -5.69 1.88 5.78
C ILE A 30 -6.52 2.29 6.99
N THR A 31 -6.97 3.54 7.01
CA THR A 31 -7.84 4.07 8.09
C THR A 31 -9.27 4.19 7.59
N ALA A 32 -10.21 3.56 8.27
CA ALA A 32 -11.63 3.72 8.01
C ALA A 32 -12.17 4.99 8.69
N TYR A 33 -12.29 6.10 7.95
CA TYR A 33 -12.79 7.35 8.54
C TYR A 33 -14.28 7.23 8.89
N PRO A 34 -14.72 7.64 10.10
CA PRO A 34 -16.13 7.57 10.48
C PRO A 34 -17.03 8.22 9.42
N ASN A 35 -18.08 7.51 9.00
CA ASN A 35 -19.05 8.00 7.99
C ASN A 35 -18.40 8.41 6.66
N GLY A 36 -17.18 7.96 6.40
CA GLY A 36 -16.31 8.46 5.35
C GLY A 36 -15.58 7.38 4.56
N PRO A 37 -14.58 7.79 3.76
CA PRO A 37 -13.80 6.91 2.90
C PRO A 37 -12.81 6.04 3.68
N LEU A 38 -12.17 5.11 2.97
CA LEU A 38 -10.94 4.45 3.44
C LEU A 38 -9.74 5.29 3.02
N LEU A 39 -8.94 5.72 3.97
CA LEU A 39 -7.75 6.54 3.72
C LEU A 39 -6.52 5.64 3.67
N VAL A 40 -5.90 5.52 2.51
CA VAL A 40 -4.73 4.67 2.27
C VAL A 40 -3.47 5.53 2.19
N ARG A 41 -2.42 5.14 2.93
CA ARG A 41 -1.10 5.80 2.95
C ARG A 41 0.01 4.76 2.83
N GLY A 42 1.18 5.21 2.36
CA GLY A 42 2.37 4.38 2.18
C GLY A 42 2.59 4.01 0.71
N THR A 43 3.38 2.96 0.49
CA THR A 43 3.69 2.43 -0.86
C THR A 43 2.69 1.34 -1.23
N PHE A 44 1.75 1.62 -2.13
CA PHE A 44 0.69 0.69 -2.53
C PHE A 44 0.36 0.80 -4.02
N GLU A 45 -0.24 -0.26 -4.55
CA GLU A 45 -0.86 -0.29 -5.88
C GLU A 45 -2.38 -0.46 -5.74
N ILE A 46 -3.11 0.07 -6.72
CA ILE A 46 -4.55 -0.18 -6.86
C ILE A 46 -4.72 -0.94 -8.17
N LEU A 47 -5.31 -2.12 -8.12
CA LEU A 47 -5.47 -2.98 -9.28
C LEU A 47 -6.94 -3.12 -9.68
N THR A 48 -7.21 -3.28 -10.97
CA THR A 48 -8.49 -3.78 -11.47
C THR A 48 -8.59 -5.29 -11.25
N PRO A 49 -9.78 -5.92 -11.42
CA PRO A 49 -9.91 -7.37 -11.37
C PRO A 49 -9.06 -8.12 -12.42
N SER A 50 -8.69 -7.46 -13.52
CA SER A 50 -7.79 -8.02 -14.54
C SER A 50 -6.31 -7.80 -14.25
N GLY A 51 -5.95 -7.15 -13.13
CA GLY A 51 -4.57 -6.87 -12.74
C GLY A 51 -3.98 -5.59 -13.33
N GLU A 52 -4.78 -4.75 -13.99
CA GLU A 52 -4.31 -3.46 -14.50
C GLU A 52 -4.15 -2.44 -13.36
N VAL A 53 -3.07 -1.67 -13.37
CA VAL A 53 -2.81 -0.64 -12.37
C VAL A 53 -3.69 0.59 -12.60
N ILE A 54 -4.45 0.97 -11.58
CA ILE A 54 -5.14 2.26 -11.51
C ILE A 54 -4.17 3.27 -10.87
N PRO A 55 -3.63 4.24 -11.63
CA PRO A 55 -2.57 5.12 -11.13
C PRO A 55 -3.09 6.01 -9.97
N PRO A 56 -2.52 5.88 -8.76
CA PRO A 56 -2.87 6.77 -7.66
C PRO A 56 -2.33 8.17 -7.97
N ARG A 57 -3.22 9.17 -8.00
CA ARG A 57 -2.81 10.56 -8.29
C ARG A 57 -1.89 11.18 -7.22
N ARG A 58 -1.78 10.55 -6.03
CA ARG A 58 -1.04 11.03 -4.85
C ARG A 58 -0.61 9.84 -3.98
N LYS A 59 0.40 10.03 -3.12
CA LYS A 59 0.85 9.07 -2.09
C LYS A 59 -0.20 8.73 -1.02
N THR A 60 -1.27 9.51 -0.95
CA THR A 60 -2.40 9.26 -0.07
C THR A 60 -3.66 9.34 -0.90
N VAL A 61 -4.47 8.29 -0.86
CA VAL A 61 -5.73 8.21 -1.60
C VAL A 61 -6.88 7.94 -0.66
N ALA A 62 -8.05 8.48 -1.00
CA ALA A 62 -9.30 8.17 -0.33
C ALA A 62 -10.11 7.26 -1.25
N LEU A 63 -10.38 6.03 -0.82
CA LEU A 63 -11.21 5.07 -1.54
C LEU A 63 -12.67 5.18 -1.11
N CYS A 64 -13.56 5.07 -2.08
CA CYS A 64 -15.00 5.14 -1.85
C CYS A 64 -15.47 3.92 -1.05
N ARG A 65 -16.03 4.19 0.14
CA ARG A 65 -16.71 3.18 0.96
C ARG A 65 -18.23 3.25 0.89
N CYS A 66 -18.78 4.40 0.50
CA CYS A 66 -20.23 4.65 0.50
C CYS A 66 -20.99 4.11 -0.73
N GLY A 67 -20.29 3.59 -1.73
CA GLY A 67 -20.88 3.08 -2.98
C GLY A 67 -21.33 4.13 -4.02
N VAL A 68 -21.47 5.40 -3.65
CA VAL A 68 -22.11 6.41 -4.53
C VAL A 68 -21.15 7.23 -5.39
N SER A 69 -19.84 7.25 -5.10
CA SER A 69 -18.90 8.10 -5.83
C SER A 69 -18.96 7.91 -7.36
N THR A 70 -18.84 8.99 -8.10
CA THR A 70 -18.72 9.03 -9.56
C THR A 70 -17.29 8.78 -10.05
N LEU A 71 -16.30 8.85 -9.16
CA LEU A 71 -14.87 8.70 -9.45
C LEU A 71 -14.31 7.37 -8.91
N LYS A 72 -15.10 6.30 -8.90
CA LYS A 72 -14.68 4.99 -8.38
C LYS A 72 -13.36 4.54 -9.02
N PRO A 73 -12.45 3.91 -8.23
CA PRO A 73 -12.61 3.50 -6.83
C PRO A 73 -12.40 4.62 -5.80
N PHE A 74 -12.14 5.86 -6.23
CA PHE A 74 -11.83 6.99 -5.35
C PHE A 74 -13.08 7.61 -4.74
N CYS A 75 -12.90 8.32 -3.63
CA CYS A 75 -13.92 9.13 -2.99
C CYS A 75 -13.93 10.56 -3.57
N ASP A 76 -15.10 11.04 -3.95
CA ASP A 76 -15.35 12.41 -4.44
C ASP A 76 -16.13 13.29 -3.45
N GLY A 77 -16.39 12.79 -2.25
CA GLY A 77 -17.17 13.50 -1.23
C GLY A 77 -18.68 13.18 -1.21
N SER A 78 -19.19 12.37 -2.15
CA SER A 78 -20.62 11.98 -2.22
C SER A 78 -21.15 11.38 -0.91
N HIS A 79 -20.29 10.77 -0.10
CA HIS A 79 -20.66 10.23 1.22
C HIS A 79 -21.30 11.28 2.15
N LYS A 80 -20.89 12.55 2.03
CA LYS A 80 -21.47 13.65 2.81
C LYS A 80 -22.88 13.98 2.34
N ALA A 81 -23.07 14.04 1.02
CA ALA A 81 -24.35 14.41 0.41
C ALA A 81 -25.45 13.38 0.71
N ILE A 82 -25.12 12.09 0.73
CA ILE A 82 -26.09 11.03 1.04
C ILE A 82 -26.23 10.74 2.55
N GLY A 83 -25.45 11.42 3.39
CA GLY A 83 -25.42 11.15 4.83
C GLY A 83 -25.00 9.71 5.15
N PHE A 84 -23.97 9.19 4.47
CA PHE A 84 -23.46 7.84 4.70
C PHE A 84 -23.11 7.65 6.19
N LYS A 85 -23.60 6.57 6.80
CA LYS A 85 -23.32 6.24 8.20
C LYS A 85 -22.63 4.90 8.31
N THR A 86 -21.67 4.82 9.21
CA THR A 86 -21.04 3.55 9.61
C THR A 86 -21.24 3.31 11.09
N GLU A 87 -21.44 2.05 11.45
CA GLU A 87 -21.39 1.61 12.85
C GLU A 87 -20.02 2.03 13.41
N GLN A 88 -20.02 2.69 14.57
CA GLN A 88 -18.78 3.19 15.18
C GLN A 88 -18.02 2.06 15.86
N GLU A 89 -16.70 2.03 15.63
CA GLU A 89 -15.66 1.14 16.16
C GLU A 89 -15.83 -0.37 15.86
N PRO A 90 -14.85 -1.02 15.21
CA PRO A 90 -14.71 -2.47 15.29
C PRO A 90 -14.72 -2.90 16.77
N PRO A 91 -15.26 -4.08 17.12
CA PRO A 91 -15.05 -4.61 18.48
C PRO A 91 -13.55 -4.57 18.80
N ALA A 92 -13.22 -4.29 20.06
CA ALA A 92 -11.84 -4.30 20.56
C ALA A 92 -11.05 -5.48 19.94
N PRO A 93 -9.75 -5.29 19.62
CA PRO A 93 -8.95 -6.26 18.87
C PRO A 93 -9.22 -7.66 19.41
N GLN A 94 -9.84 -8.49 18.57
CA GLN A 94 -10.13 -9.85 18.95
C GLN A 94 -8.77 -10.57 19.07
N PRO A 95 -8.53 -11.35 20.15
CA PRO A 95 -7.33 -12.15 20.22
C PRO A 95 -7.23 -13.00 18.95
N PRO A 96 -6.01 -13.28 18.45
CA PRO A 96 -5.85 -14.12 17.27
C PRO A 96 -6.62 -15.43 17.47
N LEU A 97 -7.37 -15.84 16.45
CA LEU A 97 -8.03 -17.13 16.44
C LEU A 97 -6.97 -18.20 16.72
N SER A 98 -7.09 -18.89 17.86
CA SER A 98 -6.20 -20.01 18.19
C SER A 98 -6.34 -21.06 17.08
N ALA A 99 -5.21 -21.37 16.42
CA ALA A 99 -5.10 -22.46 15.45
C ALA A 99 -5.23 -23.83 16.11
#